data_AF-A0A7X0PLW9-F1
#
_entry.id   AF-A0A7X0PLW9-F1
#
_cell.length_a   1.000
_cell.length_b   1.000
_cell.length_c   1.000
_cell.angle_alpha   90.00
_cell.angle_beta   90.00
_cell.angle_gamma   90.00
#
_symmetry.space_group_name_H-M   'P 1'
#
loop_
_entity.id
_entity.type
_entity.pdbx_description
1 polymer ?
#
loop_
_entity_poly.entity_id
_entity_poly.type
_entity_poly.pdbx_seq_one_letter_code
_entity_poly.pdbx_strand_id
1 'polypeptide(L)'
;MPMEFMLELSQGDLPRTVGDARGIDCVRVLAAAHLVQAVLPEVGCALQSAQVLAITAEGRAALRKAYPERDFRFLTGPAHGAAGTAPGPSLFPRWLPTLQARGAPPPREAADSGIAPLK
;
A
#
# COMPACT_ATOMS: atom_id res chain seq x y z
N MET A 1 -4.66 18.55 -15.47
CA MET A 1 -4.54 19.21 -14.14
C MET A 1 -4.61 18.15 -13.05
N PRO A 2 -4.10 18.37 -11.82
CA PRO A 2 -4.06 17.33 -10.78
C PRO A 2 -5.44 16.75 -10.42
N MET A 3 -6.48 17.58 -10.34
CA MET A 3 -7.84 17.12 -10.04
C MET A 3 -8.46 16.27 -11.16
N GLU A 4 -8.21 16.62 -12.42
CA GLU A 4 -8.65 15.81 -13.57
C GLU A 4 -7.97 14.44 -13.56
N PHE A 5 -6.68 14.41 -13.25
CA PHE A 5 -5.95 13.16 -13.11
C PHE A 5 -6.52 12.30 -11.96
N MET A 6 -6.86 12.91 -10.82
CA MET A 6 -7.52 12.19 -9.73
C MET A 6 -8.93 11.69 -10.10
N LEU A 7 -9.66 12.43 -10.95
CA LEU A 7 -10.93 11.98 -11.52
C LEU A 7 -10.72 10.74 -12.40
N GLU A 8 -9.72 10.73 -13.27
CA GLU A 8 -9.36 9.54 -14.07
C GLU A 8 -8.97 8.34 -13.19
N LEU A 9 -8.21 8.58 -12.12
CA LEU A 9 -7.87 7.54 -11.14
C LEU A 9 -9.11 6.95 -10.47
N SER A 10 -10.13 7.76 -10.19
CA SER A 10 -11.36 7.29 -9.54
C SER A 10 -12.23 6.41 -10.43
N GLN A 11 -12.00 6.42 -11.74
CA GLN A 11 -12.75 5.64 -12.72
C GLN A 11 -12.07 4.32 -13.09
N GLY A 12 -10.78 4.17 -12.76
CA GLY A 12 -10.01 2.97 -13.05
C GLY A 12 -9.72 2.13 -11.81
N ASP A 13 -9.06 1.00 -12.03
CA ASP A 13 -8.61 0.14 -10.95
C ASP A 13 -7.33 0.66 -10.30
N LEU A 14 -7.21 0.43 -9.00
CA LEU A 14 -6.01 0.67 -8.21
C LEU A 14 -5.49 -0.67 -7.67
N PRO A 15 -4.16 -0.86 -7.56
CA PRO A 15 -3.10 0.12 -7.80
C PRO A 15 -2.82 0.41 -9.28
N ARG A 16 -2.42 1.65 -9.59
CA ARG A 16 -2.11 2.10 -10.96
C ARG A 16 -0.70 2.68 -11.06
N THR A 17 0.08 2.18 -12.02
CA THR A 17 1.43 2.68 -12.32
C THR A 17 1.35 3.82 -13.33
N VAL A 18 2.17 4.86 -13.11
CA VAL A 18 2.25 6.10 -13.90
C VAL A 18 3.71 6.31 -14.28
N GLY A 19 4.00 6.30 -15.58
CA GLY A 19 5.36 6.41 -16.13
C GLY A 19 5.63 7.71 -16.89
N ASP A 20 4.60 8.51 -17.17
CA ASP A 20 4.79 9.79 -17.85
C ASP A 20 5.07 10.93 -16.86
N ALA A 21 5.95 11.85 -17.24
CA ALA A 21 6.40 12.93 -16.36
C ALA A 21 5.25 13.80 -15.82
N ARG A 22 4.26 14.10 -16.67
CA ARG A 22 3.10 14.94 -16.30
C ARG A 22 2.24 14.25 -15.24
N GLY A 23 1.98 12.95 -15.41
CA GLY A 23 1.26 12.13 -14.46
C GLY A 23 2.01 12.03 -13.15
N ILE A 24 3.33 11.82 -13.18
CA ILE A 24 4.18 11.79 -11.98
C ILE A 24 4.09 13.13 -11.22
N ASP A 25 4.17 14.27 -11.90
CA ASP A 25 4.02 15.57 -11.25
C ASP A 25 2.62 15.76 -10.65
N CYS A 26 1.56 15.28 -11.33
CA CYS A 26 0.22 15.26 -10.75
C CYS A 26 0.16 14.38 -9.49
N VAL A 27 0.76 13.19 -9.51
CA VAL A 27 0.81 12.29 -8.34
C VAL A 27 1.58 12.95 -7.20
N ARG A 28 2.70 13.63 -7.47
CA ARG A 28 3.46 14.38 -6.45
C ARG A 28 2.61 15.45 -5.78
N VAL A 29 1.88 16.24 -6.57
CA VAL A 29 0.98 17.29 -6.04
C VAL A 29 -0.16 16.67 -5.21
N LEU A 30 -0.81 15.62 -5.71
CA LEU A 30 -1.91 14.96 -5.00
C LEU A 30 -1.44 14.27 -3.72
N ALA A 31 -0.27 13.63 -3.73
CA ALA A 31 0.32 12.98 -2.57
C ALA A 31 0.76 13.99 -1.51
N ALA A 32 1.36 15.11 -1.92
CA ALA A 32 1.71 16.22 -1.03
C ALA A 32 0.46 16.85 -0.36
N ALA A 33 -0.69 16.80 -1.03
CA ALA A 33 -1.97 17.24 -0.49
C ALA A 33 -2.75 16.14 0.27
N HIS A 34 -2.14 14.97 0.52
CA HIS A 34 -2.76 13.83 1.21
C HIS A 34 -4.04 13.27 0.55
N LEU A 35 -4.27 13.57 -0.73
CA LEU A 35 -5.47 13.12 -1.45
C LEU A 35 -5.32 11.68 -1.99
N VAL A 36 -4.09 11.22 -2.19
CA VAL A 36 -3.78 9.86 -2.65
C VAL A 36 -2.66 9.24 -1.81
N GLN A 37 -2.70 7.92 -1.68
CA GLN A 37 -1.56 7.14 -1.22
C GLN A 37 -0.78 6.67 -2.44
N ALA A 38 0.49 7.06 -2.54
CA ALA A 38 1.32 6.74 -3.70
C ALA A 38 2.77 6.44 -3.31
N VAL A 39 3.42 5.61 -4.12
CA VAL A 39 4.87 5.42 -4.15
C VAL A 39 5.43 6.33 -5.23
N LEU A 40 6.31 7.23 -4.85
CA LEU A 40 6.98 8.17 -5.77
C LEU A 40 8.36 7.61 -6.16
N PRO A 41 8.87 7.94 -7.36
CA PRO A 41 10.22 7.55 -7.75
C PRO A 41 11.25 8.23 -6.87
N GLU A 42 12.36 7.53 -6.60
CA GLU A 42 13.52 8.14 -5.94
C GLU A 42 14.22 9.14 -6.87
N VAL A 43 14.79 10.17 -6.26
CA VAL A 43 15.57 11.19 -6.98
C VAL A 43 16.81 10.53 -7.58
N GLY A 44 17.01 10.70 -8.89
CA GLY A 44 18.16 10.15 -9.60
C GLY A 44 18.00 8.70 -10.09
N CYS A 45 16.84 8.07 -9.88
CA CYS A 45 16.58 6.76 -10.45
C CYS A 45 16.39 6.84 -11.98
N ALA A 46 16.97 5.90 -12.74
CA ALA A 46 16.85 5.84 -14.19
C ALA A 46 15.41 5.58 -14.66
N LEU A 47 14.63 4.87 -13.84
CA LEU A 47 13.21 4.64 -14.07
C LEU A 47 12.39 5.59 -13.20
N GLN A 48 11.86 6.64 -13.82
CA GLN A 48 10.94 7.56 -13.18
C GLN A 48 9.52 7.02 -13.36
N SER A 49 9.03 6.25 -12.38
CA SER A 49 7.64 5.79 -12.33
C SER A 49 7.06 5.96 -10.92
N ALA A 50 5.80 6.36 -10.86
CA ALA A 50 5.03 6.44 -9.63
C ALA A 50 3.94 5.37 -9.62
N GLN A 51 3.52 4.93 -8.44
CA GLN A 51 2.41 4.00 -8.29
C GLN A 51 1.39 4.56 -7.31
N VAL A 52 0.15 4.76 -7.79
CA VAL A 52 -0.97 5.14 -6.93
C VAL A 52 -1.59 3.89 -6.36
N LEU A 53 -1.65 3.80 -5.03
CA LEU A 53 -2.16 2.64 -4.30
C LEU A 53 -3.65 2.79 -3.96
N ALA A 54 -4.06 3.98 -3.55
CA ALA A 54 -5.43 4.26 -3.14
C ALA A 54 -5.73 5.77 -3.19
N ILE A 55 -7.01 6.13 -3.34
CA ILE A 55 -7.50 7.49 -3.08
C ILE A 55 -7.92 7.55 -1.60
N THR A 56 -7.41 8.53 -0.85
CA THR A 56 -7.66 8.65 0.59
C THR A 56 -9.10 9.12 0.87
N ALA A 57 -9.55 9.09 2.13
CA ALA A 57 -10.85 9.65 2.48
C ALA A 57 -10.96 11.15 2.14
N GLU A 58 -9.87 11.89 2.35
CA GLU A 58 -9.74 13.31 2.00
C GLU A 58 -9.79 13.52 0.49
N GLY A 59 -9.09 12.68 -0.29
CA GLY A 59 -9.17 12.68 -1.76
C GLY A 59 -10.57 12.45 -2.29
N ARG A 60 -11.30 11.49 -1.69
CA ARG A 60 -12.70 11.23 -2.06
C ARG A 60 -13.62 12.40 -1.73
N ALA A 61 -13.42 13.05 -0.58
CA ALA A 61 -14.18 14.23 -0.22
C ALA A 61 -13.87 15.42 -1.15
N ALA A 62 -12.59 15.61 -1.50
CA ALA A 62 -12.16 16.63 -2.45
C ALA A 62 -12.74 16.40 -3.85
N LEU A 63 -12.80 15.15 -4.33
CA LEU A 63 -13.45 14.80 -5.59
C LEU A 63 -14.94 15.13 -5.60
N ARG A 64 -15.67 14.77 -4.55
CA ARG A 64 -17.10 15.09 -4.42
C ARG A 64 -17.35 16.59 -4.39
N LYS A 65 -16.48 17.35 -3.72
CA LYS A 65 -16.57 18.82 -3.68
C LYS A 65 -16.27 19.45 -5.05
N ALA A 66 -15.28 18.93 -5.77
CA ALA A 66 -14.87 19.47 -7.07
C ALA A 66 -15.81 19.08 -8.21
N TYR A 67 -16.46 17.91 -8.11
CA TYR A 67 -17.34 17.36 -9.13
C TYR A 67 -18.66 16.89 -8.49
N PRO A 68 -19.54 17.81 -8.06
CA PRO A 68 -20.77 17.47 -7.35
C PRO A 68 -21.76 16.66 -8.19
N GLU A 69 -21.72 16.83 -9.52
CA GLU A 69 -22.58 16.12 -10.48
C GLU A 69 -22.13 14.67 -10.74
N ARG A 70 -21.02 14.22 -10.15
CA ARG A 70 -20.44 12.90 -10.37
C ARG A 70 -20.67 12.02 -9.14
N ASP A 71 -21.31 10.88 -9.36
CA ASP A 71 -21.40 9.84 -8.34
C ASP A 71 -20.12 9.00 -8.29
N PHE A 72 -19.41 9.08 -7.17
CA PHE A 72 -18.21 8.30 -6.94
C PHE A 72 -18.49 7.12 -6.00
N ARG A 73 -18.41 5.90 -6.54
CA ARG A 73 -18.54 4.65 -5.77
C ARG A 73 -17.17 4.09 -5.43
N PHE A 74 -16.60 4.55 -4.33
CA PHE A 74 -15.37 3.97 -3.80
C PHE A 74 -15.71 2.77 -2.91
N LEU A 75 -15.12 1.61 -3.21
CA LEU A 75 -15.22 0.45 -2.32
C LEU A 75 -14.58 0.83 -0.99
N THR A 76 -15.42 1.08 0.00
CA THR A 76 -14.99 1.31 1.37
C THR A 76 -14.63 -0.06 1.94
N GLY A 77 -13.38 -0.47 1.80
CA GLY A 77 -12.83 -1.49 2.71
C GLY A 77 -13.02 -1.00 4.15
N PRO A 78 -13.28 -1.89 5.12
CA PRO A 78 -13.71 -1.49 6.46
C PRO A 78 -12.72 -0.49 7.03
N ALA A 79 -13.21 0.72 7.26
CA ALA A 79 -12.50 1.74 8.01
C ALA A 79 -12.13 1.10 9.37
N HIS A 80 -10.85 1.04 9.68
CA HIS A 80 -10.37 0.75 11.03
C HIS A 80 -10.93 1.83 11.96
N GLY A 81 -12.07 1.55 12.60
CA GLY A 81 -12.75 2.54 13.43
C GLY A 81 -14.22 2.25 13.72
N ALA A 82 -14.55 1.06 14.22
CA ALA A 82 -15.72 0.86 15.07
C ALA A 82 -15.36 -0.19 16.12
N ALA A 83 -15.34 0.26 17.38
CA ALA A 83 -14.89 -0.49 18.54
C ALA A 83 -15.70 -1.77 18.78
N GLY A 84 -14.98 -2.84 19.11
CA GLY A 84 -15.57 -4.07 19.64
C GLY A 84 -14.68 -5.30 19.47
N THR A 85 -13.64 -5.40 20.30
CA THR A 85 -12.84 -6.61 20.59
C THR A 85 -11.58 -6.82 19.73
N ALA A 86 -10.41 -6.66 20.38
CA ALA A 86 -9.09 -7.08 19.89
C ALA A 86 -8.87 -8.59 20.14
N PRO A 87 -7.95 -9.28 19.43
CA PRO A 87 -6.51 -9.08 19.67
C PRO A 87 -5.63 -8.99 18.41
N GLY A 88 -4.57 -8.16 18.49
CA GLY A 88 -3.35 -8.25 17.66
C GLY A 88 -3.19 -7.22 16.54
N PRO A 89 -2.15 -6.34 16.56
CA PRO A 89 -1.92 -5.35 15.52
C PRO A 89 -1.18 -5.95 14.33
N SER A 90 -1.93 -6.34 13.30
CA SER A 90 -1.36 -6.63 11.97
C SER A 90 -1.20 -5.31 11.22
N LEU A 91 -0.04 -4.66 11.38
CA LEU A 91 0.36 -3.42 10.71
C LEU A 91 0.68 -3.59 9.21
N PHE A 92 0.15 -4.62 8.54
CA PHE A 92 0.47 -4.90 7.14
C PHE A 92 -0.79 -5.08 6.29
N PRO A 93 -0.87 -4.42 5.12
CA PRO A 93 -1.96 -4.62 4.19
C PRO A 93 -1.90 -6.01 3.56
N ARG A 94 -3.07 -6.65 3.43
CA ARG A 94 -3.30 -8.07 3.06
C ARG A 94 -2.91 -8.45 1.61
N TRP A 95 -2.31 -7.54 0.85
CA TRP A 95 -1.83 -7.78 -0.53
C TRP A 95 -0.30 -7.90 -0.63
N LEU A 96 0.43 -7.79 0.48
CA LEU A 96 1.87 -8.07 0.51
C LEU A 96 2.08 -9.59 0.34
N PRO A 97 2.88 -10.06 -0.64
CA PRO A 97 3.32 -11.45 -0.63
C PRO A 97 4.12 -11.64 0.66
N THR A 98 3.67 -12.54 1.53
CA THR A 98 4.43 -12.90 2.73
C THR A 98 5.83 -13.32 2.30
N LEU A 99 6.82 -12.47 2.53
CA LEU A 99 8.20 -12.89 2.68
C LEU A 99 8.21 -13.82 3.90
N GLN A 100 7.95 -15.10 3.64
CA GLN A 100 8.19 -16.19 4.57
C GLN A 100 9.58 -15.96 5.15
N ALA A 101 9.61 -15.80 6.47
CA ALA A 101 10.82 -15.60 7.26
C ALA A 101 11.84 -16.68 6.87
N ARG A 102 12.83 -16.27 6.09
CA ARG A 102 14.01 -17.09 5.81
C ARG A 102 14.83 -17.09 7.10
N GLY A 103 14.77 -18.18 7.85
CA GLY A 103 15.71 -18.49 8.92
C GLY A 103 15.11 -18.45 10.34
N ALA A 104 14.39 -19.50 10.71
CA ALA A 104 14.45 -19.99 12.08
C ALA A 104 15.50 -21.12 12.11
N PRO A 105 16.61 -21.01 12.86
CA PRO A 105 17.46 -22.17 13.12
C PRO A 105 16.69 -23.16 14.00
N PRO A 106 16.84 -24.49 13.78
CA PRO A 106 16.17 -25.48 14.60
C PRO A 106 16.62 -25.39 16.06
N PRO A 107 15.74 -25.73 17.01
CA PRO A 107 16.11 -25.78 18.42
C PRO A 107 17.23 -26.82 18.61
N ARG A 108 18.27 -26.44 19.35
CA ARG A 108 19.28 -27.37 19.88
C ARG A 108 18.58 -28.34 20.82
N GLU A 109 18.21 -29.50 20.28
CA GLU A 109 17.85 -30.66 21.07
C GLU A 109 19.12 -31.19 21.74
N ALA A 110 19.21 -30.97 23.04
CA ALA A 110 20.15 -31.65 23.90
C ALA A 110 19.69 -33.12 24.02
N ALA A 111 20.21 -33.97 23.14
CA ALA A 111 20.32 -35.40 23.34
C ALA A 111 21.82 -35.68 23.43
N ASP A 112 22.35 -35.61 24.63
CA ASP A 112 22.60 -36.77 25.49
C ASP A 112 23.58 -37.76 24.86
N SER A 113 24.66 -37.93 25.60
CA SER A 113 25.87 -38.65 25.30
C SER A 113 25.58 -40.15 25.14
N GLY A 114 25.93 -40.72 23.99
CA GLY A 114 25.79 -42.15 23.72
C GLY A 114 26.85 -42.67 22.76
N ILE A 115 28.12 -42.31 22.97
CA ILE A 115 29.25 -42.95 22.30
C ILE A 115 29.39 -44.36 22.88
N ALA A 116 28.96 -45.37 22.13
CA ALA A 116 29.43 -46.75 22.33
C ALA A 116 30.87 -46.87 21.83
N PRO A 117 31.82 -47.41 22.62
CA PRO A 117 33.07 -47.89 22.05
C PRO A 117 32.90 -49.34 21.59
N LEU A 118 33.35 -49.60 20.36
CA LEU A 118 33.73 -50.93 19.90
C LEU A 118 34.84 -51.49 20.81
N LYS A 119 34.61 -52.68 21.37
CA LYS A 119 35.51 -53.84 21.32
C LYS A 119 34.83 -55.08 21.90
#